data_AF-A0A0Q7XGD5-F1
#
_entry.id   AF-A0A0Q7XGD5-F1
#
_cell.length_a   1.000
_cell.length_b   1.000
_cell.length_c   1.000
_cell.angle_alpha   90.00
_cell.angle_beta   90.00
_cell.angle_gamma   90.00
#
_symmetry.space_group_name_H-M   'P 1'
#
loop_
_entity.id
_entity.type
_entity.pdbx_description
1 polymer ?
#
loop_
_entity_poly.entity_id
_entity_poly.type
_entity_poly.pdbx_seq_one_letter_code
_entity_poly.pdbx_strand_id
1 'polypeptide(L)'
;MNRDGLQQILEEANAIAAAGENGSRPWHIVLVLAIGAWLSALPLLLPFFLALNGLDAGHAANAGIGVLTIAAAVACLRRRQLPILLEQAAFPVLLSGGTVLAYSLYHLVEGRFAFFLMAATAAVVAAALPQSWLRSIFGAACAALLVPALLEPKASLGDRNLQLWLALHFIAATWLGARLAARNPRWGVALDPFLAGWLAFTLSAFAYWAGPAMLGPPLDFGPAGLAVRELQPLTCGISAACTIAAMAILVRALPAVRQWWCLGIALTIAAFTCFLPAIGIVFLLLAICVADGRYRLAAACGIAAAWITSSAYYDLSLPLAHKAALFALAGALLLAFCLVPLRRRVRLAQAVAMPQEAHIGLVHAGLAVSGIAALAIANTVVVRNEGLIASGPVVYVALSPRDPRSLMQGDYMQLAVSLPRDEQPGEAYDTVYAIGQLGPDKVLRLERYQHDGKAPGNGEVLVKLERDGWRWKLATDAWFFKEGAARKYEKARYGEYRVAPSGRALLVGLRGPDLEPL
;
A
#
# COMPACT_ATOMS: atom_id res chain seq x y z
N MET A 1 -20.05 10.61 -49.98
CA MET A 1 -20.76 9.55 -49.22
C MET A 1 -22.15 9.45 -49.83
N ASN A 2 -22.49 8.32 -50.46
CA ASN A 2 -23.74 8.20 -51.22
C ASN A 2 -24.94 8.14 -50.26
N ARG A 3 -26.11 8.63 -50.69
CA ARG A 3 -27.32 8.75 -49.85
C ARG A 3 -27.72 7.40 -49.24
N ASP A 4 -27.51 6.33 -49.99
CA ASP A 4 -27.79 4.95 -49.58
C ASP A 4 -26.85 4.46 -48.47
N GLY A 5 -25.57 4.87 -48.50
CA GLY A 5 -24.62 4.53 -47.44
C GLY A 5 -24.91 5.26 -46.13
N LEU A 6 -25.50 6.47 -46.20
CA LEU A 6 -25.92 7.21 -45.03
C LEU A 6 -27.22 6.63 -44.44
N GLN A 7 -28.13 6.14 -45.28
CA GLN A 7 -29.32 5.41 -44.84
C GLN A 7 -28.96 4.07 -44.20
N GLN A 8 -28.02 3.32 -44.77
CA GLN A 8 -27.58 2.05 -44.21
C GLN A 8 -26.94 2.21 -42.82
N ILE A 9 -26.13 3.26 -42.62
CA ILE A 9 -25.56 3.58 -41.30
C ILE A 9 -26.66 3.99 -40.31
N LEU A 10 -27.67 4.74 -40.75
CA LEU A 10 -28.81 5.12 -39.91
C LEU A 10 -29.69 3.92 -39.55
N GLU A 11 -29.88 2.98 -40.47
CA GLU A 11 -30.63 1.75 -40.24
C GLU A 11 -29.89 0.79 -39.30
N GLU A 12 -28.57 0.63 -39.47
CA GLU A 12 -27.73 -0.12 -38.52
C GLU A 12 -27.72 0.52 -37.14
N ALA A 13 -27.60 1.85 -37.05
CA ALA A 13 -27.66 2.58 -35.78
C ALA A 13 -29.03 2.41 -35.09
N ASN A 14 -30.13 2.47 -35.86
CA ASN A 14 -31.48 2.24 -35.35
C ASN A 14 -31.72 0.78 -34.96
N ALA A 15 -31.15 -0.19 -35.68
CA ALA A 15 -31.22 -1.61 -35.32
C ALA A 15 -30.45 -1.93 -34.04
N ILE A 16 -29.29 -1.30 -33.82
CA ILE A 16 -28.52 -1.39 -32.56
C ILE A 16 -29.29 -0.73 -31.42
N ALA A 17 -29.95 0.41 -31.67
CA ALA A 17 -30.81 1.08 -30.69
C ALA A 17 -32.03 0.22 -30.30
N ALA A 18 -32.69 -0.40 -31.29
CA ALA A 18 -33.85 -1.28 -31.09
C ALA A 18 -33.48 -2.61 -30.42
N ALA A 19 -32.30 -3.17 -30.71
CA ALA A 19 -31.77 -4.35 -30.01
C ALA A 19 -31.52 -4.07 -28.50
N GLY A 20 -31.31 -2.79 -28.13
CA GLY A 20 -31.19 -2.35 -26.75
C GLY A 20 -32.50 -2.35 -25.94
N GLU A 21 -33.66 -2.52 -26.58
CA GLU A 21 -34.97 -2.52 -25.90
C GLU A 21 -35.37 -3.89 -25.30
N ASN A 22 -34.76 -5.01 -25.75
CA ASN A 22 -35.19 -6.36 -25.38
C ASN A 22 -34.23 -7.21 -24.52
N GLY A 23 -33.15 -6.66 -23.97
CA GLY A 23 -32.35 -7.41 -22.99
C GLY A 23 -30.92 -6.93 -22.86
N SER A 24 -30.58 -6.47 -21.65
CA SER A 24 -29.23 -6.08 -21.18
C SER A 24 -28.36 -5.32 -22.20
N ARG A 25 -28.38 -3.99 -22.09
CA ARG A 25 -27.41 -3.10 -22.77
C ARG A 25 -25.97 -3.62 -22.53
N PRO A 26 -25.12 -3.71 -23.56
CA PRO A 26 -23.76 -4.22 -23.38
C PRO A 26 -22.98 -3.37 -22.37
N TRP A 27 -22.47 -4.01 -21.31
CA TRP A 27 -21.86 -3.30 -20.17
C TRP A 27 -20.69 -2.40 -20.56
N HIS A 28 -19.96 -2.76 -21.63
CA HIS A 28 -18.83 -1.98 -22.13
C HIS A 28 -19.28 -0.67 -22.80
N ILE A 29 -20.42 -0.66 -23.52
CA ILE A 29 -20.99 0.56 -24.10
C ILE A 29 -21.44 1.50 -22.98
N VAL A 30 -22.13 0.95 -21.97
CA VAL A 30 -22.54 1.71 -20.79
C VAL A 30 -21.32 2.29 -20.08
N LEU A 31 -20.25 1.51 -19.92
CA LEU A 31 -19.01 1.96 -19.28
C LEU A 31 -18.33 3.08 -20.06
N VAL A 32 -18.16 2.95 -21.37
CA VAL A 32 -17.50 3.97 -22.21
C VAL A 32 -18.31 5.26 -22.23
N LEU A 33 -19.63 5.16 -22.37
CA LEU A 33 -20.51 6.34 -22.33
C LEU A 33 -20.51 7.00 -20.94
N ALA A 34 -20.50 6.20 -19.87
CA ALA A 34 -20.40 6.67 -18.49
C ALA A 34 -19.07 7.41 -18.26
N ILE A 35 -17.94 6.81 -18.65
CA ILE A 35 -16.62 7.45 -18.51
C ILE A 35 -16.56 8.77 -19.27
N GLY A 36 -17.07 8.81 -20.51
CA GLY A 36 -17.13 10.05 -21.29
C GLY A 36 -18.00 11.13 -20.64
N ALA A 37 -19.18 10.77 -20.16
CA ALA A 37 -20.09 11.68 -19.45
C ALA A 37 -19.56 12.11 -18.07
N TRP A 38 -18.81 11.25 -17.37
CA TRP A 38 -18.27 11.56 -16.05
C TRP A 38 -16.99 12.39 -16.15
N LEU A 39 -16.16 12.16 -17.15
CA LEU A 39 -15.01 13.02 -17.46
C LEU A 39 -15.48 14.42 -17.90
N SER A 40 -16.59 14.54 -18.62
CA SER A 40 -17.16 15.84 -18.98
C SER A 40 -17.76 16.61 -17.79
N ALA A 41 -18.00 15.93 -16.66
CA ALA A 41 -18.42 16.60 -15.41
C ALA A 41 -17.36 17.57 -14.89
N LEU A 42 -16.07 17.22 -15.00
CA LEU A 42 -14.97 18.03 -14.47
C LEU A 42 -14.86 19.40 -15.17
N PRO A 43 -14.89 19.50 -16.52
CA PRO A 43 -14.98 20.78 -17.21
C PRO A 43 -16.30 21.52 -17.02
N LEU A 44 -17.40 20.86 -16.65
CA LEU A 44 -18.70 21.51 -16.40
C LEU A 44 -18.78 22.11 -14.99
N LEU A 45 -18.08 21.54 -14.01
CA LEU A 45 -18.05 22.04 -12.63
C LEU A 45 -17.46 23.46 -12.53
N LEU A 46 -16.37 23.73 -13.25
CA LEU A 46 -15.67 25.01 -13.21
C LEU A 46 -16.51 26.19 -13.75
N PRO A 47 -17.07 26.17 -14.97
CA PRO A 47 -17.91 27.25 -15.48
C PRO A 47 -19.24 27.37 -14.73
N PHE A 48 -19.80 26.27 -14.22
CA PHE A 48 -20.99 26.34 -13.35
C PHE A 48 -20.68 27.06 -12.04
N PHE A 49 -19.52 26.77 -11.42
CA PHE A 49 -19.04 27.44 -10.23
C PHE A 49 -18.70 28.92 -10.49
N LEU A 50 -18.05 29.23 -11.62
CA LEU A 50 -17.74 30.61 -12.03
C LEU A 50 -19.01 31.41 -12.34
N ALA A 51 -20.00 30.80 -13.00
CA ALA A 51 -21.28 31.44 -13.28
C ALA A 51 -22.04 31.76 -11.98
N LEU A 52 -22.04 30.85 -11.00
CA LEU A 52 -22.69 31.10 -9.70
C LEU A 52 -22.00 32.17 -8.86
N ASN A 53 -20.67 32.26 -8.94
CA ASN A 53 -19.93 33.36 -8.29
C ASN A 53 -20.13 34.69 -9.02
N GLY A 54 -20.23 34.69 -10.35
CA GLY A 54 -20.45 35.90 -11.15
C GLY A 54 -21.87 36.47 -11.06
N LEU A 55 -22.83 35.72 -10.51
CA LEU A 55 -24.23 36.15 -10.36
C LEU A 55 -24.49 36.97 -9.08
N ASP A 56 -23.51 37.12 -8.17
CA ASP A 56 -23.62 37.87 -6.89
C ASP A 56 -24.89 37.56 -6.06
N ALA A 57 -25.52 36.40 -6.27
CA ALA A 57 -26.81 36.03 -5.67
C ALA A 57 -26.72 35.67 -4.16
N GLY A 58 -25.51 35.53 -3.62
CA GLY A 58 -25.23 35.13 -2.25
C GLY A 58 -25.32 33.63 -1.99
N HIS A 59 -24.66 33.17 -0.92
CA HIS A 59 -24.53 31.74 -0.59
C HIS A 59 -25.88 31.04 -0.35
N ALA A 60 -26.88 31.74 0.19
CA ALA A 60 -28.21 31.17 0.43
C ALA A 60 -28.95 30.84 -0.88
N ALA A 61 -28.88 31.73 -1.87
CA ALA A 61 -29.46 31.48 -3.19
C ALA A 61 -28.75 30.32 -3.89
N ASN A 62 -27.41 30.27 -3.81
CA ASN A 62 -26.61 29.18 -4.37
C ASN A 62 -26.93 27.83 -3.72
N ALA A 63 -27.18 27.79 -2.40
CA ALA A 63 -27.67 26.58 -1.74
C ALA A 63 -29.02 26.13 -2.30
N GLY A 64 -29.95 27.07 -2.53
CA GLY A 64 -31.24 26.79 -3.17
C GLY A 64 -31.09 26.20 -4.57
N ILE A 65 -30.22 26.78 -5.41
CA ILE A 65 -29.91 26.25 -6.74
C ILE A 65 -29.31 24.84 -6.64
N GLY A 66 -28.41 24.60 -5.70
CA GLY A 66 -27.82 23.29 -5.43
C GLY A 66 -28.88 22.24 -5.09
N VAL A 67 -29.80 22.56 -4.17
CA VAL A 67 -30.93 21.67 -3.80
C VAL A 67 -31.84 21.37 -4.99
N LEU A 68 -32.22 22.39 -5.77
CA LEU A 68 -33.05 22.21 -6.97
C LEU A 68 -32.37 21.33 -8.02
N THR A 69 -31.06 21.53 -8.23
CA THR A 69 -30.26 20.74 -9.17
C THR A 69 -30.17 19.27 -8.73
N ILE A 70 -29.92 19.03 -7.44
CA ILE A 70 -29.94 17.67 -6.86
C ILE A 70 -31.31 17.03 -7.02
N ALA A 71 -32.39 17.76 -6.70
CA ALA A 71 -33.76 17.25 -6.82
C ALA A 71 -34.11 16.88 -8.27
N ALA A 72 -33.73 17.72 -9.24
CA ALA A 72 -33.92 17.45 -10.66
C ALA A 72 -33.14 16.20 -11.11
N ALA A 73 -31.87 16.06 -10.69
CA ALA A 73 -31.05 14.90 -11.02
C ALA A 73 -31.61 13.60 -10.40
N VAL A 74 -32.05 13.64 -9.14
CA VAL A 74 -32.70 12.49 -8.47
C VAL A 74 -34.03 12.14 -9.15
N ALA A 75 -34.84 13.13 -9.52
CA ALA A 75 -36.09 12.92 -10.24
C ALA A 75 -35.85 12.27 -11.61
N CYS A 76 -34.78 12.67 -12.30
CA CYS A 76 -34.32 12.02 -13.52
C CYS A 76 -33.95 10.56 -13.25
N LEU A 77 -33.00 10.31 -12.33
CA LEU A 77 -32.49 8.97 -12.00
C LEU A 77 -33.56 8.00 -11.45
N ARG A 78 -34.71 8.49 -11.00
CA ARG A 78 -35.86 7.66 -10.59
C ARG A 78 -36.72 7.16 -11.75
N ARG A 79 -36.61 7.76 -12.94
CA ARG A 79 -37.41 7.34 -14.11
C ARG A 79 -36.87 6.01 -14.65
N ARG A 80 -37.79 5.07 -14.92
CA ARG A 80 -37.46 3.71 -15.41
C ARG A 80 -37.00 3.65 -16.87
N GLN A 81 -37.36 4.64 -17.69
CA GLN A 81 -37.07 4.68 -19.12
C GLN A 81 -36.44 6.03 -19.47
N LEU A 82 -35.12 6.13 -19.34
CA LEU A 82 -34.35 7.27 -19.80
C LEU A 82 -33.43 6.88 -20.96
N PRO A 83 -33.28 7.77 -21.96
CA PRO A 83 -32.18 7.69 -22.90
C PRO A 83 -30.85 7.62 -22.14
N ILE A 84 -29.96 6.72 -22.59
CA ILE A 84 -28.69 6.43 -21.89
C ILE A 84 -27.85 7.69 -21.64
N LEU A 85 -27.84 8.64 -22.57
CA LEU A 85 -27.13 9.91 -22.42
C LEU A 85 -27.63 10.74 -21.23
N LEU A 86 -28.95 10.82 -21.05
CA LEU A 86 -29.57 11.56 -19.94
C LEU A 86 -29.33 10.86 -18.60
N GLU A 87 -29.36 9.53 -18.59
CA GLU A 87 -29.02 8.72 -17.41
C GLU A 87 -27.55 8.94 -17.00
N GLN A 88 -26.63 8.94 -17.97
CA GLN A 88 -25.20 9.18 -17.72
C GLN A 88 -24.89 10.65 -17.38
N ALA A 89 -25.64 11.62 -17.91
CA ALA A 89 -25.49 13.04 -17.58
C ALA A 89 -26.08 13.41 -16.21
N ALA A 90 -27.08 12.66 -15.72
CA ALA A 90 -27.71 12.95 -14.43
C ALA A 90 -26.73 12.79 -13.25
N PHE A 91 -25.73 11.91 -13.34
CA PHE A 91 -24.71 11.76 -12.31
C PHE A 91 -23.78 12.97 -12.18
N PRO A 92 -23.14 13.47 -13.26
CA PRO A 92 -22.45 14.76 -13.28
C PRO A 92 -23.29 15.91 -12.70
N VAL A 93 -24.55 16.05 -13.13
CA VAL A 93 -25.44 17.10 -12.63
C VAL A 93 -25.70 16.96 -11.13
N LEU A 94 -25.87 15.73 -10.63
CA LEU A 94 -26.02 15.44 -9.22
C LEU A 94 -24.77 15.84 -8.42
N LEU A 95 -23.56 15.53 -8.93
CA LEU A 95 -22.30 15.91 -8.32
C LEU A 95 -22.09 17.43 -8.33
N SER A 96 -22.43 18.10 -9.42
CA SER A 96 -22.35 19.57 -9.52
C SER A 96 -23.28 20.27 -8.55
N GLY A 97 -24.56 19.85 -8.48
CA GLY A 97 -25.50 20.37 -7.49
C GLY A 97 -25.05 20.09 -6.05
N GLY A 98 -24.51 18.89 -5.81
CA GLY A 98 -23.91 18.51 -4.54
C GLY A 98 -22.72 19.39 -4.14
N THR A 99 -21.85 19.73 -5.08
CA THR A 99 -20.65 20.56 -4.85
C THR A 99 -21.03 22.02 -4.56
N VAL A 100 -22.00 22.56 -5.29
CA VAL A 100 -22.52 23.92 -5.04
C VAL A 100 -23.21 24.01 -3.69
N LEU A 101 -24.02 23.00 -3.34
CA LEU A 101 -24.66 22.93 -2.03
C LEU A 101 -23.61 22.79 -0.93
N ALA A 102 -22.63 21.91 -1.09
CA ALA A 102 -21.50 21.73 -0.18
C ALA A 102 -20.75 23.03 0.09
N TYR A 103 -20.34 23.74 -0.97
CA TYR A 103 -19.66 25.02 -0.87
C TYR A 103 -20.52 26.08 -0.16
N SER A 104 -21.80 26.16 -0.52
CA SER A 104 -22.72 27.10 0.10
C SER A 104 -22.94 26.81 1.58
N LEU A 105 -23.13 25.54 1.96
CA LEU A 105 -23.29 25.14 3.36
C LEU A 105 -22.04 25.42 4.19
N TYR A 106 -20.85 25.24 3.62
CA TYR A 106 -19.59 25.56 4.27
C TYR A 106 -19.45 27.05 4.62
N HIS A 107 -20.03 27.93 3.80
CA HIS A 107 -20.03 29.38 4.02
C HIS A 107 -21.24 29.88 4.82
N LEU A 108 -22.36 29.15 4.84
CA LEU A 108 -23.58 29.51 5.57
C LEU A 108 -23.58 29.02 7.03
N VAL A 109 -22.90 27.91 7.30
CA VAL A 109 -22.91 27.24 8.61
C VAL A 109 -21.49 27.19 9.15
N GLU A 110 -21.32 27.59 10.41
CA GLU A 110 -19.98 27.66 11.00
C GLU A 110 -19.37 26.27 11.28
N GLY A 111 -18.14 26.09 10.82
CA GLY A 111 -17.23 25.03 11.25
C GLY A 111 -17.74 23.60 11.01
N ARG A 112 -17.77 22.80 12.08
CA ARG A 112 -18.01 21.35 12.02
C ARG A 112 -19.46 20.99 11.66
N PHE A 113 -20.41 21.89 11.93
CA PHE A 113 -21.83 21.66 11.66
C PHE A 113 -22.16 21.62 10.17
N ALA A 114 -21.43 22.37 9.34
CA ALA A 114 -21.56 22.30 7.88
C ALA A 114 -21.33 20.87 7.37
N PHE A 115 -20.28 20.20 7.85
CA PHE A 115 -19.96 18.83 7.46
C PHE A 115 -21.01 17.82 7.91
N PHE A 116 -21.59 17.98 9.11
CA PHE A 116 -22.73 17.14 9.54
C PHE A 116 -23.94 17.31 8.62
N LEU A 117 -24.27 18.53 8.23
CA LEU A 117 -25.38 18.82 7.33
C LEU A 117 -25.14 18.27 5.93
N MET A 118 -23.89 18.35 5.43
CA MET A 118 -23.49 17.75 4.16
C MET A 118 -23.56 16.22 4.21
N ALA A 119 -23.13 15.59 5.30
CA ALA A 119 -23.24 14.14 5.49
C ALA A 119 -24.70 13.68 5.55
N ALA A 120 -25.56 14.43 6.26
CA ALA A 120 -26.99 14.18 6.30
C ALA A 120 -27.64 14.31 4.91
N THR A 121 -27.25 15.33 4.15
CA THR A 121 -27.70 15.53 2.77
C THR A 121 -27.30 14.34 1.88
N ALA A 122 -26.05 13.88 1.98
CA ALA A 122 -25.58 12.70 1.24
C ALA A 122 -26.41 11.43 1.57
N ALA A 123 -26.76 11.23 2.85
CA ALA A 123 -27.62 10.12 3.27
C ALA A 123 -29.06 10.23 2.73
N VAL A 124 -29.64 11.44 2.73
CA VAL A 124 -30.97 11.70 2.15
C VAL A 124 -30.98 11.45 0.65
N VAL A 125 -29.97 11.93 -0.07
CA VAL A 125 -29.80 11.68 -1.51
C VAL A 125 -29.65 10.19 -1.79
N ALA A 126 -28.82 9.47 -1.03
CA ALA A 126 -28.67 8.03 -1.17
C ALA A 126 -30.01 7.29 -0.95
N ALA A 127 -30.76 7.64 0.08
CA ALA A 127 -32.07 7.06 0.34
C ALA A 127 -33.02 7.30 -0.85
N ALA A 128 -32.92 8.45 -1.50
CA ALA A 128 -33.76 8.81 -2.62
C ALA A 128 -33.40 8.08 -3.93
N LEU A 129 -32.18 7.60 -4.11
CA LEU A 129 -31.72 6.98 -5.35
C LEU A 129 -32.09 5.49 -5.46
N PRO A 130 -32.56 4.99 -6.61
CA PRO A 130 -32.81 3.56 -6.81
C PRO A 130 -31.54 2.76 -7.13
N GLN A 131 -30.50 3.39 -7.68
CA GLN A 131 -29.27 2.71 -8.10
C GLN A 131 -28.38 2.33 -6.91
N SER A 132 -28.04 1.05 -6.79
CA SER A 132 -27.19 0.51 -5.71
C SER A 132 -25.75 1.05 -5.73
N TRP A 133 -25.17 1.23 -6.92
CA TRP A 133 -23.80 1.76 -7.05
C TRP A 133 -23.71 3.22 -6.60
N LEU A 134 -24.69 4.07 -6.94
CA LEU A 134 -24.74 5.46 -6.45
C LEU A 134 -24.94 5.51 -4.94
N ARG A 135 -25.85 4.68 -4.40
CA ARG A 135 -26.03 4.56 -2.94
C ARG A 135 -24.72 4.21 -2.23
N SER A 136 -23.90 3.35 -2.84
CA SER A 136 -22.57 3.01 -2.32
C SER A 136 -21.64 4.23 -2.34
N ILE A 137 -21.57 4.98 -3.45
CA ILE A 137 -20.76 6.21 -3.53
C ILE A 137 -21.18 7.23 -2.46
N PHE A 138 -22.49 7.48 -2.31
CA PHE A 138 -22.98 8.40 -1.29
C PHE A 138 -22.79 7.88 0.14
N GLY A 139 -22.80 6.56 0.36
CA GLY A 139 -22.41 5.96 1.63
C GLY A 139 -20.96 6.20 2.00
N ALA A 140 -20.05 6.07 1.02
CA ALA A 140 -18.64 6.42 1.18
C ALA A 140 -18.46 7.92 1.44
N ALA A 141 -19.15 8.77 0.65
CA ALA A 141 -19.10 10.22 0.82
C ALA A 141 -19.64 10.68 2.18
N CYS A 142 -20.72 10.07 2.67
CA CYS A 142 -21.28 10.36 4.00
C CYS A 142 -20.26 10.04 5.10
N ALA A 143 -19.64 8.86 5.06
CA ALA A 143 -18.57 8.49 6.00
C ALA A 143 -17.37 9.44 5.91
N ALA A 144 -16.99 9.86 4.70
CA ALA A 144 -15.90 10.81 4.46
C ALA A 144 -16.17 12.19 5.05
N LEU A 145 -17.39 12.71 4.89
CA LEU A 145 -17.81 14.00 5.42
C LEU A 145 -17.91 14.02 6.94
N LEU A 146 -18.19 12.87 7.56
CA LEU A 146 -18.19 12.77 9.02
C LEU A 146 -16.79 12.88 9.64
N VAL A 147 -15.71 12.59 8.90
CA VAL A 147 -14.34 12.73 9.43
C VAL A 147 -14.05 14.18 9.86
N PRO A 148 -14.07 15.20 8.98
CA PRO A 148 -13.86 16.59 9.40
C PRO A 148 -14.96 17.10 10.34
N ALA A 149 -16.18 16.55 10.30
CA ALA A 149 -17.23 16.87 11.28
C ALA A 149 -16.85 16.45 12.72
N LEU A 150 -16.06 15.38 12.86
CA LEU A 150 -15.64 14.82 14.14
C LEU A 150 -14.28 15.34 14.64
N LEU A 151 -13.51 16.04 13.81
CA LEU A 151 -12.21 16.61 14.16
C LEU A 151 -12.31 18.02 14.75
N GLU A 152 -11.46 18.34 15.74
CA GLU A 152 -11.32 19.71 16.23
C GLU A 152 -10.31 20.51 15.39
N PRO A 153 -10.68 21.72 14.90
CA PRO A 153 -9.82 22.48 13.99
C PRO A 153 -8.47 22.94 14.56
N LYS A 154 -8.38 23.10 15.89
CA LYS A 154 -7.22 23.69 16.58
C LYS A 154 -6.37 22.67 17.35
N ALA A 155 -6.56 21.37 17.12
CA ALA A 155 -5.79 20.33 17.80
C ALA A 155 -4.31 20.35 17.40
N SER A 156 -3.41 20.07 18.37
CA SER A 156 -1.99 19.84 18.10
C SER A 156 -1.81 18.62 17.17
N LEU A 157 -0.66 18.49 16.49
CA LEU A 157 -0.40 17.36 15.56
C LEU A 157 -0.59 15.98 16.23
N GLY A 158 -0.09 15.80 17.46
CA GLY A 158 -0.23 14.56 18.23
C GLY A 158 -1.68 14.28 18.61
N ASP A 159 -2.37 15.30 19.15
CA ASP A 159 -3.80 15.19 19.51
C ASP A 159 -4.67 14.92 18.29
N ARG A 160 -4.34 15.52 17.14
CA ARG A 160 -5.07 15.35 15.88
C ARG A 160 -5.01 13.92 15.37
N ASN A 161 -3.88 13.22 15.54
CA ASN A 161 -3.77 11.81 15.14
C ASN A 161 -4.64 10.89 16.00
N LEU A 162 -4.70 11.13 17.32
CA LEU A 162 -5.60 10.40 18.22
C LEU A 162 -7.07 10.75 17.95
N GLN A 163 -7.40 12.03 17.72
CA GLN A 163 -8.74 12.47 17.35
C GLN A 163 -9.21 11.82 16.04
N LEU A 164 -8.35 11.75 15.03
CA LEU A 164 -8.66 11.06 13.77
C LEU A 164 -8.92 9.58 14.02
N TRP A 165 -8.07 8.91 14.81
CA TRP A 165 -8.26 7.51 15.16
C TRP A 165 -9.61 7.27 15.88
N LEU A 166 -9.98 8.13 16.84
CA LEU A 166 -11.25 8.08 17.55
C LEU A 166 -12.45 8.35 16.63
N ALA A 167 -12.33 9.34 15.73
CA ALA A 167 -13.35 9.64 14.74
C ALA A 167 -13.62 8.45 13.81
N LEU A 168 -12.57 7.76 13.34
CA LEU A 168 -12.71 6.56 12.53
C LEU A 168 -13.37 5.40 13.30
N HIS A 169 -13.08 5.24 14.59
CA HIS A 169 -13.78 4.27 15.43
C HIS A 169 -15.26 4.60 15.62
N PHE A 170 -15.60 5.88 15.76
CA PHE A 170 -16.99 6.32 15.81
C PHE A 170 -17.72 6.05 14.47
N ILE A 171 -17.07 6.30 13.34
CA ILE A 171 -17.59 5.98 12.00
C ILE A 171 -17.78 4.46 11.80
N ALA A 172 -16.89 3.63 12.34
CA ALA A 172 -17.04 2.18 12.33
C ALA A 172 -18.17 1.70 13.27
N ALA A 173 -18.32 2.32 14.45
CA ALA A 173 -19.36 2.00 15.41
C ALA A 173 -20.77 2.38 14.90
N THR A 174 -20.89 3.53 14.23
CA THR A 174 -22.14 3.94 13.55
C THR A 174 -22.50 3.00 12.41
N TRP A 175 -21.52 2.55 11.63
CA TRP A 175 -21.71 1.49 10.65
C TRP A 175 -22.22 0.19 11.29
N LEU A 176 -21.64 -0.22 12.41
CA LEU A 176 -22.06 -1.42 13.15
C LEU A 176 -23.52 -1.32 13.61
N GLY A 177 -23.92 -0.19 14.18
CA GLY A 177 -25.31 0.08 14.59
C GLY A 177 -26.28 0.01 13.40
N ALA A 178 -25.93 0.67 12.29
CA ALA A 178 -26.74 0.63 11.08
C ALA A 178 -26.79 -0.77 10.45
N ARG A 179 -25.71 -1.54 10.54
CA ARG A 179 -25.64 -2.94 10.09
C ARG A 179 -26.57 -3.84 10.89
N LEU A 180 -26.64 -3.64 12.21
CA LEU A 180 -27.58 -4.37 13.06
C LEU A 180 -29.03 -4.06 12.67
N ALA A 181 -29.36 -2.79 12.40
CA ALA A 181 -30.68 -2.40 11.91
C ALA A 181 -31.00 -3.01 10.53
N ALA A 182 -30.00 -3.07 9.63
CA ALA A 182 -30.11 -3.64 8.30
C ALA A 182 -30.29 -5.18 8.29
N ARG A 183 -30.18 -5.88 9.43
CA ARG A 183 -30.57 -7.29 9.54
C ARG A 183 -32.07 -7.49 9.38
N ASN A 184 -32.88 -6.46 9.64
CA ASN A 184 -34.30 -6.49 9.34
C ASN A 184 -34.49 -6.35 7.81
N PRO A 185 -35.13 -7.32 7.12
CA PRO A 185 -35.27 -7.32 5.66
C PRO A 185 -35.87 -6.04 5.09
N ARG A 186 -36.76 -5.38 5.84
CA ARG A 186 -37.41 -4.11 5.44
C ARG A 186 -36.40 -3.00 5.15
N TRP A 187 -35.37 -2.91 5.98
CA TRP A 187 -34.35 -1.85 5.89
C TRP A 187 -33.09 -2.34 5.17
N GLY A 188 -32.81 -3.64 5.22
CA GLY A 188 -31.60 -4.25 4.65
C GLY A 188 -31.43 -3.99 3.15
N VAL A 189 -32.48 -4.20 2.34
CA VAL A 189 -32.43 -3.99 0.88
C VAL A 189 -32.06 -2.54 0.53
N ALA A 190 -32.54 -1.58 1.31
CA ALA A 190 -32.28 -0.17 1.07
C ALA A 190 -30.90 0.27 1.58
N LEU A 191 -30.51 -0.19 2.77
CA LEU A 191 -29.28 0.22 3.45
C LEU A 191 -28.03 -0.52 2.96
N ASP A 192 -28.16 -1.74 2.43
CA ASP A 192 -26.99 -2.58 2.13
C ASP A 192 -25.98 -1.95 1.17
N PRO A 193 -26.39 -1.34 0.03
CA PRO A 193 -25.43 -0.68 -0.85
C PRO A 193 -24.78 0.54 -0.17
N PHE A 194 -25.56 1.32 0.58
CA PHE A 194 -25.05 2.48 1.33
C PHE A 194 -23.99 2.05 2.36
N LEU A 195 -24.28 1.00 3.13
CA LEU A 195 -23.34 0.44 4.11
C LEU A 195 -22.11 -0.20 3.48
N ALA A 196 -22.21 -0.74 2.26
CA ALA A 196 -21.05 -1.27 1.55
C ALA A 196 -20.04 -0.16 1.21
N GLY A 197 -20.52 0.98 0.70
CA GLY A 197 -19.66 2.13 0.43
C GLY A 197 -19.11 2.79 1.68
N TRP A 198 -19.94 2.92 2.73
CA TRP A 198 -19.50 3.41 4.04
C TRP A 198 -18.35 2.55 4.61
N LEU A 199 -18.49 1.23 4.56
CA LEU A 199 -17.45 0.31 5.00
C LEU A 199 -16.18 0.46 4.16
N ALA A 200 -16.32 0.55 2.83
CA ALA A 200 -15.17 0.73 1.94
C ALA A 200 -14.36 1.98 2.28
N PHE A 201 -15.04 3.12 2.50
CA PHE A 201 -14.37 4.34 2.97
C PHE A 201 -13.70 4.13 4.33
N THR A 202 -14.42 3.54 5.29
CA THR A 202 -13.91 3.30 6.66
C THR A 202 -12.62 2.48 6.64
N LEU A 203 -12.57 1.42 5.83
CA LEU A 203 -11.38 0.58 5.65
C LEU A 203 -10.22 1.35 5.01
N SER A 204 -10.50 2.12 3.95
CA SER A 204 -9.49 2.97 3.31
C SER A 204 -8.96 4.05 4.25
N ALA A 205 -9.81 4.61 5.11
CA ALA A 205 -9.43 5.62 6.08
C ALA A 205 -8.55 5.04 7.20
N PHE A 206 -8.82 3.82 7.67
CA PHE A 206 -7.92 3.11 8.58
C PHE A 206 -6.59 2.73 7.92
N ALA A 207 -6.61 2.32 6.66
CA ALA A 207 -5.39 2.07 5.89
C ALA A 207 -4.55 3.35 5.72
N TYR A 208 -5.20 4.48 5.42
CA TYR A 208 -4.56 5.79 5.35
C TYR A 208 -3.99 6.23 6.69
N TRP A 209 -4.78 6.12 7.77
CA TRP A 209 -4.32 6.40 9.13
C TRP A 209 -3.14 5.51 9.53
N ALA A 210 -3.11 4.25 9.05
CA ALA A 210 -2.02 3.32 9.28
C ALA A 210 -0.75 3.64 8.48
N GLY A 211 -0.80 4.54 7.49
CA GLY A 211 0.38 5.01 6.74
C GLY A 211 0.70 4.20 5.48
N PRO A 212 1.85 4.46 4.84
CA PRO A 212 2.25 3.78 3.61
C PRO A 212 2.42 2.28 3.83
N ALA A 213 2.04 1.46 2.85
CA ALA A 213 2.33 0.02 2.84
C ALA A 213 3.59 -0.27 2.02
N MET A 214 4.37 -1.29 2.39
CA MET A 214 5.69 -1.64 1.80
C MET A 214 5.64 -1.86 0.27
N LEU A 215 4.49 -2.26 -0.26
CA LEU A 215 4.24 -2.46 -1.70
C LEU A 215 3.02 -1.64 -2.17
N GLY A 216 2.69 -0.57 -1.44
CA GLY A 216 1.56 0.30 -1.76
C GLY A 216 1.88 1.27 -2.89
N PRO A 217 0.86 1.80 -3.60
CA PRO A 217 1.03 2.94 -4.50
C PRO A 217 1.71 4.12 -3.78
N PRO A 218 2.47 4.97 -4.50
CA PRO A 218 3.13 6.15 -3.95
C PRO A 218 2.09 7.23 -3.66
N LEU A 219 1.34 7.06 -2.57
CA LEU A 219 0.36 8.02 -2.09
C LEU A 219 1.07 9.04 -1.19
N ASP A 220 0.63 10.29 -1.26
CA ASP A 220 1.06 11.32 -0.31
C ASP A 220 0.30 11.16 1.00
N PHE A 221 1.02 10.77 2.05
CA PHE A 221 0.48 10.58 3.40
C PHE A 221 0.58 11.85 4.26
N GLY A 222 1.21 12.91 3.75
CA GLY A 222 1.48 14.14 4.48
C GLY A 222 2.25 13.93 5.81
N PRO A 223 2.42 15.00 6.61
CA PRO A 223 3.12 14.93 7.89
C PRO A 223 2.41 14.04 8.93
N ALA A 224 1.08 13.95 8.87
CA ALA A 224 0.28 13.19 9.82
C ALA A 224 0.41 11.67 9.62
N GLY A 225 0.48 11.20 8.37
CA GLY A 225 0.63 9.76 8.07
C GLY A 225 2.06 9.23 8.23
N LEU A 226 3.05 10.12 8.34
CA LEU A 226 4.47 9.81 8.63
C LEU A 226 4.86 10.04 10.09
N ALA A 227 3.95 10.54 10.93
CA ALA A 227 4.24 10.83 12.33
C ALA A 227 4.56 9.54 13.11
N VAL A 228 5.60 9.60 13.96
CA VAL A 228 5.94 8.53 14.90
C VAL A 228 4.73 8.23 15.77
N ARG A 229 4.31 6.97 15.81
CA ARG A 229 3.15 6.55 16.59
C ARG A 229 3.60 6.02 17.92
N GLU A 230 3.32 6.76 18.99
CA GLU A 230 3.45 6.20 20.32
C GLU A 230 2.30 5.23 20.59
N LEU A 231 2.65 4.01 21.00
CA LEU A 231 1.69 3.01 21.44
C LEU A 231 1.08 3.48 22.77
N GLN A 232 -0.17 3.96 22.72
CA GLN A 232 -0.91 4.35 23.90
C GLN A 232 -1.68 3.15 24.49
N PRO A 233 -1.74 2.98 25.82
CA PRO A 233 -2.50 1.90 26.45
C PRO A 233 -3.96 1.85 26.00
N LEU A 234 -4.57 3.01 25.75
CA LEU A 234 -5.94 3.14 25.25
C LEU A 234 -6.13 2.50 23.87
N THR A 235 -5.26 2.81 22.91
CA THR A 235 -5.39 2.32 21.53
C THR A 235 -5.12 0.82 21.46
N CYS A 236 -4.14 0.32 22.22
CA CYS A 236 -3.89 -1.11 22.40
C CYS A 236 -5.10 -1.83 23.01
N GLY A 237 -5.67 -1.29 24.09
CA GLY A 237 -6.83 -1.87 24.78
C GLY A 237 -8.07 -1.99 23.89
N ILE A 238 -8.38 -0.93 23.11
CA ILE A 238 -9.51 -0.95 22.18
C ILE A 238 -9.27 -1.92 21.02
N SER A 239 -8.06 -1.97 20.46
CA SER A 239 -7.70 -2.91 19.39
C SER A 239 -7.84 -4.38 19.86
N ALA A 240 -7.34 -4.68 21.05
CA ALA A 240 -7.48 -6.00 21.67
C ALA A 240 -8.96 -6.34 21.94
N ALA A 241 -9.74 -5.40 22.47
CA ALA A 241 -11.18 -5.60 22.72
C ALA A 241 -11.96 -5.87 21.41
N CYS A 242 -11.66 -5.14 20.34
CA CYS A 242 -12.25 -5.39 19.02
C CYS A 242 -11.90 -6.77 18.48
N THR A 243 -10.64 -7.20 18.66
CA THR A 243 -10.18 -8.53 18.25
C THR A 243 -10.88 -9.63 19.04
N ILE A 244 -11.04 -9.48 20.36
CA ILE A 244 -11.78 -10.42 21.19
C ILE A 244 -13.25 -10.51 20.75
N ALA A 245 -13.89 -9.36 20.47
CA ALA A 245 -15.25 -9.33 19.93
C ALA A 245 -15.35 -10.02 18.56
N ALA A 246 -14.37 -9.82 17.67
CA ALA A 246 -14.28 -10.49 16.37
C ALA A 246 -14.27 -12.02 16.55
N MET A 247 -13.44 -12.51 17.47
CA MET A 247 -13.34 -13.94 17.78
C MET A 247 -14.64 -14.49 18.35
N ALA A 248 -15.30 -13.77 19.26
CA ALA A 248 -16.59 -14.19 19.82
C ALA A 248 -17.68 -14.31 18.74
N ILE A 249 -17.68 -13.43 17.74
CA ILE A 249 -18.59 -13.51 16.59
C ILE A 249 -18.28 -14.74 15.74
N LEU A 250 -17.01 -14.97 15.39
CA LEU A 250 -16.60 -16.12 14.57
C LEU A 250 -16.88 -17.46 15.26
N VAL A 251 -16.65 -17.57 16.57
CA VAL A 251 -16.96 -18.78 17.37
C VAL A 251 -18.45 -19.12 17.33
N ARG A 252 -19.32 -18.11 17.33
CA ARG A 252 -20.77 -18.31 17.19
C ARG A 252 -21.14 -18.71 15.77
N ALA A 253 -20.60 -18.02 14.76
CA ALA A 253 -20.96 -18.20 13.36
C ALA A 253 -20.40 -19.49 12.72
N LEU A 254 -19.20 -19.91 13.11
CA LEU A 254 -18.47 -21.01 12.45
C LEU A 254 -18.12 -22.12 13.47
N PRO A 255 -18.81 -23.28 13.44
CA PRO A 255 -18.49 -24.41 14.31
C PRO A 255 -17.04 -24.90 14.17
N ALA A 256 -16.47 -24.76 12.97
CA ALA A 256 -15.10 -25.17 12.65
C ALA A 256 -14.03 -24.44 13.48
N VAL A 257 -14.30 -23.23 13.98
CA VAL A 257 -13.32 -22.44 14.76
C VAL A 257 -13.36 -22.71 16.26
N ARG A 258 -14.25 -23.61 16.74
CA ARG A 258 -14.41 -23.94 18.17
C ARG A 258 -13.35 -24.90 18.72
N GLN A 259 -12.23 -25.00 18.04
CA GLN A 259 -11.16 -25.94 18.37
C GLN A 259 -10.07 -25.22 19.18
N TRP A 260 -9.40 -25.94 20.08
CA TRP A 260 -8.39 -25.33 20.97
C TRP A 260 -7.21 -24.70 20.20
N TRP A 261 -6.83 -25.24 19.03
CA TRP A 261 -5.78 -24.63 18.20
C TRP A 261 -6.22 -23.29 17.59
N CYS A 262 -7.51 -23.10 17.34
CA CYS A 262 -8.06 -21.81 16.91
C CYS A 262 -7.99 -20.77 18.03
N LEU A 263 -8.07 -21.18 19.30
CA LEU A 263 -7.79 -20.30 20.44
C LEU A 263 -6.32 -19.84 20.44
N GLY A 264 -5.38 -20.74 20.15
CA GLY A 264 -3.95 -20.39 20.01
C GLY A 264 -3.68 -19.36 18.89
N ILE A 265 -4.33 -19.54 17.74
CA ILE A 265 -4.32 -18.57 16.64
C ILE A 265 -4.90 -17.23 17.11
N ALA A 266 -6.06 -17.25 17.76
CA ALA A 266 -6.74 -16.07 18.26
C ALA A 266 -5.89 -15.25 19.25
N LEU A 267 -5.25 -15.93 20.21
CA LEU A 267 -4.37 -15.29 21.19
C LEU A 267 -3.14 -14.68 20.53
N THR A 268 -2.57 -15.35 19.52
CA THR A 268 -1.42 -14.84 18.76
C THR A 268 -1.81 -13.57 17.98
N ILE A 269 -2.97 -13.58 17.33
CA ILE A 269 -3.51 -12.40 16.62
C ILE A 269 -3.79 -11.27 17.63
N ALA A 270 -4.44 -11.57 18.76
CA ALA A 270 -4.75 -10.56 19.78
C ALA A 270 -3.47 -9.90 20.34
N ALA A 271 -2.44 -10.67 20.66
CA ALA A 271 -1.15 -10.14 21.08
C ALA A 271 -0.51 -9.25 19.99
N PHE A 272 -0.60 -9.68 18.73
CA PHE A 272 -0.10 -8.91 17.59
C PHE A 272 -0.86 -7.60 17.37
N THR A 273 -2.17 -7.56 17.63
CA THR A 273 -2.99 -6.35 17.48
C THR A 273 -2.63 -5.22 18.44
N CYS A 274 -1.96 -5.53 19.56
CA CYS A 274 -1.41 -4.52 20.47
C CYS A 274 -0.29 -3.71 19.81
N PHE A 275 0.43 -4.27 18.83
CA PHE A 275 1.47 -3.55 18.08
C PHE A 275 0.92 -2.74 16.91
N LEU A 276 -0.31 -3.03 16.48
CA LEU A 276 -0.98 -2.37 15.36
C LEU A 276 -2.40 -1.95 15.74
N PRO A 277 -2.57 -0.84 16.45
CA PRO A 277 -3.87 -0.48 17.06
C PRO A 277 -5.02 -0.29 16.05
N ALA A 278 -4.73 -0.03 14.78
CA ALA A 278 -5.75 0.08 13.73
C ALA A 278 -6.30 -1.26 13.24
N ILE A 279 -5.63 -2.40 13.49
CA ILE A 279 -6.01 -3.68 12.89
C ILE A 279 -7.19 -4.34 13.62
N GLY A 280 -7.36 -4.10 14.93
CA GLY A 280 -8.38 -4.76 15.74
C GLY A 280 -9.82 -4.50 15.26
N ILE A 281 -10.15 -3.25 14.95
CA ILE A 281 -11.46 -2.88 14.40
C ILE A 281 -11.67 -3.49 13.01
N VAL A 282 -10.63 -3.58 12.18
CA VAL A 282 -10.71 -4.23 10.86
C VAL A 282 -11.00 -5.72 10.99
N PHE A 283 -10.42 -6.41 11.98
CA PHE A 283 -10.77 -7.80 12.27
C PHE A 283 -12.20 -7.96 12.78
N LEU A 284 -12.72 -7.02 13.58
CA LEU A 284 -14.12 -7.03 13.98
C LEU A 284 -15.06 -6.89 12.77
N LEU A 285 -14.78 -5.94 11.88
CA LEU A 285 -15.54 -5.73 10.64
C LEU A 285 -15.45 -6.95 9.70
N LEU A 286 -14.27 -7.56 9.58
CA LEU A 286 -14.05 -8.80 8.84
C LEU A 286 -14.91 -9.94 9.40
N ALA A 287 -14.88 -10.14 10.73
CA ALA A 287 -15.65 -11.20 11.39
C ALA A 287 -17.15 -11.05 11.17
N ILE A 288 -17.68 -9.82 11.22
CA ILE A 288 -19.08 -9.52 10.91
C ILE A 288 -19.40 -9.84 9.46
N CYS A 289 -18.55 -9.40 8.51
CA CYS A 289 -18.77 -9.67 7.09
C CYS A 289 -18.75 -11.17 6.76
N VAL A 290 -17.84 -11.93 7.39
CA VAL A 290 -17.78 -13.39 7.26
C VAL A 290 -19.02 -14.04 7.86
N ALA A 291 -19.44 -13.64 9.07
CA ALA A 291 -20.63 -14.18 9.74
C ALA A 291 -21.92 -13.90 8.95
N ASP A 292 -22.00 -12.75 8.27
CA ASP A 292 -23.13 -12.36 7.45
C ASP A 292 -23.03 -12.89 5.98
N GLY A 293 -22.00 -13.68 5.63
CA GLY A 293 -21.83 -14.26 4.28
C GLY A 293 -21.40 -13.28 3.18
N ARG A 294 -20.88 -12.09 3.53
CA ARG A 294 -20.52 -11.02 2.61
C ARG A 294 -19.06 -11.09 2.17
N TYR A 295 -18.69 -12.14 1.45
CA TYR A 295 -17.29 -12.44 1.16
C TYR A 295 -16.54 -11.37 0.36
N ARG A 296 -17.22 -10.58 -0.49
CA ARG A 296 -16.59 -9.44 -1.20
C ARG A 296 -16.14 -8.33 -0.24
N LEU A 297 -16.98 -8.01 0.74
CA LEU A 297 -16.64 -7.03 1.78
C LEU A 297 -15.63 -7.61 2.77
N ALA A 298 -15.73 -8.90 3.09
CA ALA A 298 -14.73 -9.60 3.90
C ALA A 298 -13.35 -9.58 3.22
N ALA A 299 -13.29 -9.78 1.90
CA ALA A 299 -12.05 -9.66 1.13
C ALA A 299 -11.48 -8.23 1.21
N ALA A 300 -12.33 -7.20 1.11
CA ALA A 300 -11.90 -5.81 1.30
C ALA A 300 -11.33 -5.56 2.71
N CYS A 301 -11.95 -6.12 3.76
CA CYS A 301 -11.39 -6.08 5.11
C CYS A 301 -10.04 -6.80 5.20
N GLY A 302 -9.88 -7.94 4.52
CA GLY A 302 -8.62 -8.67 4.45
C GLY A 302 -7.50 -7.86 3.77
N ILE A 303 -7.81 -7.18 2.66
CA ILE A 303 -6.88 -6.27 1.97
C ILE A 303 -6.48 -5.12 2.90
N ALA A 304 -7.43 -4.50 3.61
CA ALA A 304 -7.14 -3.45 4.57
C ALA A 304 -6.28 -3.95 5.73
N ALA A 305 -6.54 -5.15 6.26
CA ALA A 305 -5.71 -5.76 7.30
C ALA A 305 -4.27 -6.03 6.82
N ALA A 306 -4.11 -6.51 5.57
CA ALA A 306 -2.80 -6.70 4.95
C ALA A 306 -2.06 -5.36 4.77
N TRP A 307 -2.76 -4.31 4.35
CA TRP A 307 -2.20 -2.96 4.24
C TRP A 307 -1.68 -2.45 5.59
N ILE A 308 -2.53 -2.48 6.62
CA ILE A 308 -2.19 -2.02 7.98
C ILE A 308 -1.03 -2.83 8.57
N THR A 309 -0.99 -4.14 8.29
CA THR A 309 0.13 -5.00 8.70
C THR A 309 1.42 -4.61 7.99
N SER A 310 1.33 -4.29 6.70
CA SER A 310 2.47 -3.88 5.88
C SER A 310 3.02 -2.52 6.27
N SER A 311 2.18 -1.59 6.74
CA SER A 311 2.63 -0.26 7.14
C SER A 311 3.53 -0.27 8.38
N ALA A 312 3.50 -1.34 9.18
CA ALA A 312 4.45 -1.59 10.26
C ALA A 312 5.92 -1.51 9.80
N TYR A 313 6.19 -1.79 8.52
CA TYR A 313 7.54 -1.68 7.94
C TYR A 313 8.12 -0.27 8.11
N TYR A 314 7.32 0.77 7.84
CA TYR A 314 7.75 2.17 7.87
C TYR A 314 7.65 2.85 9.25
N ASP A 315 7.18 2.14 10.28
CA ASP A 315 7.04 2.71 11.63
C ASP A 315 8.40 2.86 12.34
N LEU A 316 8.94 4.06 12.49
CA LEU A 316 10.27 4.28 13.06
C LEU A 316 10.36 4.09 14.59
N SER A 317 9.26 3.74 15.27
CA SER A 317 9.25 3.56 16.73
C SER A 317 10.03 2.32 17.23
N LEU A 318 10.15 1.29 16.39
CA LEU A 318 10.78 0.01 16.73
C LEU A 318 11.94 -0.29 15.76
N PRO A 319 13.10 -0.74 16.27
CA PRO A 319 14.20 -1.19 15.42
C PRO A 319 13.77 -2.32 14.49
N LEU A 320 14.34 -2.38 13.29
CA LEU A 320 13.91 -3.33 12.25
C LEU A 320 14.10 -4.79 12.70
N ALA A 321 15.16 -5.07 13.47
CA ALA A 321 15.44 -6.39 14.02
C ALA A 321 14.36 -6.86 15.02
N HIS A 322 13.85 -5.96 15.88
CA HIS A 322 12.79 -6.29 16.83
C HIS A 322 11.47 -6.56 16.13
N LYS A 323 11.14 -5.77 15.09
CA LYS A 323 9.98 -6.03 14.23
C LYS A 323 10.11 -7.39 13.56
N ALA A 324 11.24 -7.67 12.92
CA ALA A 324 11.47 -8.95 12.25
C ALA A 324 11.30 -10.14 13.21
N ALA A 325 11.85 -10.05 14.44
CA ALA A 325 11.68 -11.06 15.46
C ALA A 325 10.21 -11.24 15.88
N LEU A 326 9.47 -10.15 16.08
CA LEU A 326 8.04 -10.18 16.42
C LEU A 326 7.21 -10.86 15.31
N PHE A 327 7.43 -10.47 14.05
CA PHE A 327 6.75 -11.06 12.90
C PHE A 327 7.11 -12.53 12.71
N ALA A 328 8.38 -12.90 12.89
CA ALA A 328 8.83 -14.29 12.81
C ALA A 328 8.21 -15.15 13.92
N LEU A 329 8.16 -14.64 15.15
CA LEU A 329 7.53 -15.34 16.28
C LEU A 329 6.03 -15.52 16.05
N ALA A 330 5.32 -14.45 15.66
CA ALA A 330 3.89 -14.53 15.36
C ALA A 330 3.62 -15.52 14.22
N GLY A 331 4.40 -15.46 13.14
CA GLY A 331 4.31 -16.40 12.02
C GLY A 331 4.58 -17.85 12.43
N ALA A 332 5.61 -18.10 13.26
CA ALA A 332 5.93 -19.43 13.77
C ALA A 332 4.82 -19.99 14.66
N LEU A 333 4.23 -19.18 15.54
CA LEU A 333 3.10 -19.57 16.38
C LEU A 333 1.85 -19.88 15.54
N LEU A 334 1.49 -19.00 14.61
CA LEU A 334 0.38 -19.23 13.69
C LEU A 334 0.57 -20.52 12.88
N LEU A 335 1.77 -20.74 12.35
CA LEU A 335 2.10 -21.97 11.63
C LEU A 335 1.98 -23.20 12.54
N ALA A 336 2.53 -23.15 13.76
CA ALA A 336 2.47 -24.26 14.71
C ALA A 336 1.01 -24.67 15.01
N PHE A 337 0.11 -23.70 15.24
CA PHE A 337 -1.31 -24.00 15.46
C PHE A 337 -2.03 -24.46 14.18
N CYS A 338 -1.70 -23.92 13.01
CA CYS A 338 -2.24 -24.37 11.72
C CYS A 338 -1.80 -25.78 11.33
N LEU A 339 -0.62 -26.24 11.77
CA LEU A 339 -0.12 -27.60 11.52
C LEU A 339 -0.90 -28.67 12.31
N VAL A 340 -1.52 -28.33 13.43
CA VAL A 340 -2.31 -29.28 14.26
C VAL A 340 -3.44 -29.94 13.45
N PRO A 341 -4.38 -29.21 12.84
CA PRO A 341 -5.44 -29.82 12.03
C PRO A 341 -4.90 -30.48 10.76
N LEU A 342 -3.84 -29.95 10.16
CA LEU A 342 -3.23 -30.53 8.95
C LEU A 342 -2.65 -31.92 9.24
N ARG A 343 -1.89 -32.06 10.32
CA ARG A 343 -1.35 -33.35 10.78
C ARG A 343 -2.46 -34.35 11.11
N ARG A 344 -3.57 -33.90 11.70
CA ARG A 344 -4.75 -34.75 11.95
C ARG A 344 -5.36 -35.25 10.63
N ARG A 345 -5.56 -34.37 9.64
CA ARG A 345 -6.09 -34.75 8.32
C ARG A 345 -5.16 -35.73 7.59
N VAL A 346 -3.85 -35.48 7.61
CA VAL A 346 -2.87 -36.39 7.00
C VAL A 346 -2.87 -37.76 7.68
N ARG A 347 -2.89 -37.83 9.02
CA ARG A 347 -2.99 -39.12 9.73
C ARG A 347 -4.29 -39.87 9.41
N LEU A 348 -5.42 -39.17 9.34
CA LEU A 348 -6.70 -39.76 8.98
C LEU A 348 -6.72 -40.24 7.53
N ALA A 349 -6.12 -39.49 6.60
CA ALA A 349 -5.99 -39.89 5.20
C ALA A 349 -5.05 -41.09 5.03
N GLN A 350 -3.93 -41.14 5.77
CA GLN A 350 -3.00 -42.28 5.80
C GLN A 350 -3.63 -43.54 6.40
N ALA A 351 -4.54 -43.40 7.38
CA ALA A 351 -5.28 -44.52 7.93
C ALA A 351 -6.34 -45.11 6.98
N VAL A 352 -6.70 -44.39 5.91
CA VAL A 352 -7.75 -44.76 4.95
C VAL A 352 -7.19 -45.13 3.57
N ALA A 353 -5.93 -44.82 3.27
CA ALA A 353 -5.36 -44.97 1.92
C ALA A 353 -4.56 -46.28 1.70
N MET A 354 -4.97 -47.02 0.66
CA MET A 354 -4.18 -48.02 -0.09
C MET A 354 -2.95 -47.39 -0.79
N PRO A 355 -1.92 -48.18 -1.18
CA PRO A 355 -0.67 -47.63 -1.70
C PRO A 355 -0.90 -46.90 -3.03
N GLN A 356 -0.68 -45.58 -3.02
CA GLN A 356 -0.61 -44.79 -4.23
C GLN A 356 0.86 -44.36 -4.41
N GLU A 357 1.61 -45.23 -5.10
CA GLU A 357 3.04 -45.06 -5.37
C GLU A 357 3.30 -44.17 -6.61
N ALA A 358 4.53 -43.67 -6.67
CA ALA A 358 5.23 -42.99 -7.77
C ALA A 358 5.06 -41.46 -7.95
N HIS A 359 3.86 -40.90 -8.18
CA HIS A 359 3.76 -39.50 -8.65
C HIS A 359 4.16 -38.42 -7.60
N ILE A 360 3.93 -38.68 -6.32
CA ILE A 360 4.27 -37.75 -5.23
C ILE A 360 5.78 -37.73 -4.97
N GLY A 361 6.47 -38.86 -5.19
CA GLY A 361 7.92 -38.96 -5.01
C GLY A 361 8.69 -38.08 -6.01
N LEU A 362 8.20 -37.97 -7.25
CA LEU A 362 8.86 -37.19 -8.30
C LEU A 362 8.73 -35.68 -8.08
N VAL A 363 7.61 -35.21 -7.49
CA VAL A 363 7.44 -33.80 -7.09
C VAL A 363 8.33 -33.46 -5.89
N HIS A 364 8.39 -34.32 -4.87
CA HIS A 364 9.28 -34.10 -3.72
C HIS A 364 10.76 -34.20 -4.10
N ALA A 365 11.12 -35.14 -4.97
CA ALA A 365 12.46 -35.25 -5.54
C ALA A 365 12.79 -34.04 -6.42
N GLY A 366 11.85 -33.58 -7.25
CA GLY A 366 12.00 -32.33 -8.01
C GLY A 366 12.20 -31.12 -7.11
N LEU A 367 11.44 -31.02 -6.02
CA LEU A 367 11.58 -29.95 -5.03
C LEU A 367 12.95 -30.02 -4.32
N ALA A 368 13.37 -31.22 -3.91
CA ALA A 368 14.67 -31.45 -3.26
C ALA A 368 15.84 -31.15 -4.21
N VAL A 369 15.79 -31.65 -5.45
CA VAL A 369 16.80 -31.37 -6.48
C VAL A 369 16.84 -29.89 -6.80
N SER A 370 15.68 -29.23 -6.94
CA SER A 370 15.64 -27.79 -7.19
C SER A 370 16.19 -26.97 -6.00
N GLY A 371 15.91 -27.40 -4.77
CA GLY A 371 16.47 -26.81 -3.55
C GLY A 371 17.98 -27.00 -3.46
N ILE A 372 18.49 -28.20 -3.74
CA ILE A 372 19.92 -28.49 -3.78
C ILE A 372 20.60 -27.69 -4.90
N ALA A 373 19.99 -27.59 -6.08
CA ALA A 373 20.52 -26.81 -7.19
C ALA A 373 20.56 -25.31 -6.85
N ALA A 374 19.51 -24.77 -6.24
CA ALA A 374 19.48 -23.38 -5.78
C ALA A 374 20.56 -23.12 -4.72
N LEU A 375 20.71 -24.02 -3.75
CA LEU A 375 21.78 -23.94 -2.74
C LEU A 375 23.17 -24.05 -3.38
N ALA A 376 23.36 -24.94 -4.35
CA ALA A 376 24.63 -25.09 -5.05
C ALA A 376 25.00 -23.81 -5.82
N ILE A 377 24.06 -23.25 -6.60
CA ILE A 377 24.25 -22.00 -7.33
C ILE A 377 24.59 -20.85 -6.37
N ALA A 378 23.82 -20.68 -5.30
CA ALA A 378 24.08 -19.64 -4.31
C ALA A 378 25.47 -19.82 -3.65
N ASN A 379 25.82 -21.06 -3.30
CA ASN A 379 27.10 -21.37 -2.65
C ASN A 379 28.32 -21.20 -3.56
N THR A 380 28.18 -21.31 -4.89
CA THR A 380 29.32 -21.00 -5.80
C THR A 380 29.79 -19.56 -5.65
N VAL A 381 28.86 -18.61 -5.45
CA VAL A 381 29.19 -17.20 -5.21
C VAL A 381 29.88 -17.03 -3.86
N VAL A 382 29.40 -17.72 -2.83
CA VAL A 382 29.99 -17.70 -1.48
C VAL A 382 31.43 -18.21 -1.54
N VAL A 383 31.67 -19.41 -2.09
CA VAL A 383 33.01 -20.00 -2.17
C VAL A 383 33.97 -19.10 -2.96
N ARG A 384 33.51 -18.49 -4.07
CA ARG A 384 34.33 -17.57 -4.88
C ARG A 384 34.69 -16.28 -4.12
N ASN A 385 33.79 -15.79 -3.27
CA ASN A 385 34.04 -14.60 -2.46
C ASN A 385 34.93 -14.93 -1.26
N GLU A 386 34.67 -16.00 -0.53
CA GLU A 386 35.52 -16.48 0.57
C GLU A 386 36.96 -16.77 0.12
N GLY A 387 37.12 -17.40 -1.06
CA GLY A 387 38.45 -17.59 -1.66
C GLY A 387 39.19 -16.26 -1.88
N LEU A 388 38.50 -15.24 -2.40
CA LEU A 388 39.09 -13.92 -2.60
C LEU A 388 39.39 -13.21 -1.26
N ILE A 389 38.56 -13.40 -0.24
CA ILE A 389 38.78 -12.85 1.10
C ILE A 389 40.06 -13.46 1.72
N ALA A 390 40.23 -14.78 1.57
CA ALA A 390 41.36 -15.50 2.14
C ALA A 390 42.70 -15.24 1.43
N SER A 391 42.72 -15.26 0.09
CA SER A 391 43.96 -15.22 -0.68
C SER A 391 44.21 -13.93 -1.47
N GLY A 392 43.23 -13.02 -1.54
CA GLY A 392 43.36 -11.78 -2.32
C GLY A 392 44.30 -10.78 -1.64
N PRO A 393 45.15 -10.05 -2.40
CA PRO A 393 45.91 -8.93 -1.85
C PRO A 393 44.99 -7.86 -1.26
N VAL A 394 45.37 -7.36 -0.08
CA VAL A 394 44.68 -6.25 0.61
C VAL A 394 45.09 -4.94 -0.03
N VAL A 395 44.10 -4.11 -0.33
CA VAL A 395 44.28 -2.76 -0.86
C VAL A 395 43.35 -1.80 -0.12
N TYR A 396 43.88 -0.67 0.34
CA TYR A 396 43.07 0.38 0.96
C TYR A 396 42.79 1.51 -0.03
N VAL A 397 41.54 1.92 -0.16
CA VAL A 397 41.17 3.03 -1.05
C VAL A 397 40.48 4.12 -0.24
N ALA A 398 40.94 5.36 -0.42
CA ALA A 398 40.41 6.51 0.31
C ALA A 398 38.93 6.77 -0.03
N LEU A 399 38.14 7.01 1.02
CA LEU A 399 36.73 7.37 0.94
C LEU A 399 36.58 8.89 1.10
N SER A 400 35.82 9.50 0.21
CA SER A 400 35.35 10.87 0.35
C SER A 400 34.26 10.94 1.43
N PRO A 401 34.23 12.00 2.26
CA PRO A 401 33.20 12.15 3.29
C PRO A 401 31.80 12.19 2.67
N ARG A 402 30.91 11.29 3.12
CA ARG A 402 29.47 11.34 2.86
C ARG A 402 28.70 10.94 4.10
N ASP A 403 27.54 11.57 4.28
CA ASP A 403 26.65 11.25 5.38
C ASP A 403 26.09 9.83 5.24
N PRO A 404 26.21 8.98 6.29
CA PRO A 404 25.58 7.67 6.31
C PRO A 404 24.09 7.83 6.60
N ARG A 405 23.23 8.00 5.58
CA ARG A 405 21.77 7.93 5.80
C ARG A 405 21.03 7.23 4.65
N SER A 406 20.41 6.10 4.99
CA SER A 406 19.00 5.83 4.64
C SER A 406 18.30 5.32 5.88
N LEU A 407 17.38 6.12 6.41
CA LEU A 407 16.54 5.71 7.54
C LEU A 407 15.58 4.55 7.21
N MET A 408 15.36 4.24 5.92
CA MET A 408 14.24 3.41 5.49
C MET A 408 14.58 1.96 5.14
N GLN A 409 15.86 1.62 5.00
CA GLN A 409 16.31 0.28 4.54
C GLN A 409 17.28 -0.40 5.51
N GLY A 410 17.48 0.18 6.70
CA GLY A 410 18.51 -0.20 7.66
C GLY A 410 19.72 0.72 7.58
N ASP A 411 20.49 0.75 8.67
CA ASP A 411 21.67 1.59 8.78
C ASP A 411 22.76 1.15 7.78
N TYR A 412 23.07 2.02 6.83
CA TYR A 412 24.20 1.86 5.93
C TYR A 412 24.96 3.17 5.75
N MET A 413 26.24 3.04 5.40
CA MET A 413 27.09 4.17 5.01
C MET A 413 27.21 4.17 3.50
N GLN A 414 26.80 5.27 2.86
CA GLN A 414 27.07 5.45 1.44
C GLN A 414 28.57 5.72 1.26
N LEU A 415 29.21 4.93 0.42
CA LEU A 415 30.63 5.00 0.13
C LEU A 415 30.86 5.83 -1.14
N ALA A 416 31.73 6.82 -1.04
CA ALA A 416 32.22 7.56 -2.19
C ALA A 416 33.72 7.30 -2.32
N VAL A 417 34.10 6.35 -3.16
CA VAL A 417 35.51 6.06 -3.42
C VAL A 417 36.12 7.20 -4.22
N SER A 418 37.33 7.63 -3.84
CA SER A 418 38.08 8.64 -4.58
C SER A 418 38.58 8.05 -5.91
N LEU A 419 37.83 8.31 -6.98
CA LEU A 419 38.14 7.89 -8.35
C LEU A 419 39.15 8.85 -9.03
N PRO A 420 39.79 8.42 -10.15
CA PRO A 420 40.65 9.29 -10.95
C PRO A 420 39.95 10.61 -11.32
N ARG A 421 40.71 11.71 -11.30
CA ARG A 421 40.22 13.07 -11.60
C ARG A 421 40.04 13.35 -13.09
N ASP A 422 40.53 12.46 -13.94
CA ASP A 422 40.40 12.56 -15.39
C ASP A 422 38.93 12.50 -15.83
N GLU A 423 38.69 12.92 -17.06
CA GLU A 423 37.37 12.91 -17.68
C GLU A 423 36.75 11.51 -17.57
N GLN A 424 35.57 11.43 -16.95
CA GLN A 424 34.95 10.14 -16.68
C GLN A 424 34.62 9.44 -18.01
N PRO A 425 34.79 8.10 -18.07
CA PRO A 425 34.43 7.33 -19.25
C PRO A 425 32.99 7.62 -19.67
N GLY A 426 32.79 7.98 -20.94
CA GLY A 426 31.47 8.14 -21.53
C GLY A 426 30.70 6.82 -21.61
N GLU A 427 29.41 6.91 -21.96
CA GLU A 427 28.46 5.78 -21.93
C GLU A 427 28.77 4.60 -22.86
N ALA A 428 29.74 4.74 -23.76
CA ALA A 428 30.06 3.76 -24.80
C ALA A 428 30.83 2.51 -24.31
N TYR A 429 31.25 2.46 -23.04
CA TYR A 429 32.06 1.37 -22.49
C TYR A 429 31.29 0.54 -21.46
N ASP A 430 31.11 -0.75 -21.74
CA ASP A 430 30.44 -1.72 -20.84
C ASP A 430 31.35 -2.18 -19.68
N THR A 431 32.66 -2.04 -19.82
CA THR A 431 33.63 -2.42 -18.78
C THR A 431 34.74 -1.40 -18.72
N VAL A 432 34.93 -0.81 -17.54
CA VAL A 432 35.99 0.16 -17.25
C VAL A 432 36.81 -0.35 -16.10
N TYR A 433 38.13 -0.20 -16.20
CA TYR A 433 39.06 -0.42 -15.11
C TYR A 433 39.66 0.92 -14.66
N ALA A 434 40.03 1.01 -13.39
CA ALA A 434 40.91 2.05 -12.88
C ALA A 434 42.26 1.42 -12.55
N ILE A 435 43.34 2.10 -12.94
CA ILE A 435 44.69 1.73 -12.54
C ILE A 435 45.12 2.68 -11.44
N GLY A 436 45.71 2.11 -10.39
CA GLY A 436 46.33 2.89 -9.34
C GLY A 436 47.72 2.39 -8.97
N GLN A 437 48.49 3.29 -8.37
CA GLN A 437 49.79 2.97 -7.80
C GLN A 437 49.63 2.61 -6.32
N LEU A 438 50.22 1.49 -5.92
CA LEU A 438 50.17 1.02 -4.54
C LEU A 438 51.25 1.73 -3.70
N GLY A 439 50.84 2.50 -2.70
CA GLY A 439 51.74 3.14 -1.75
C GLY A 439 52.33 2.19 -0.70
N PRO A 440 53.29 2.66 0.12
CA PRO A 440 53.97 1.85 1.14
C PRO A 440 53.01 1.22 2.16
N ASP A 441 51.92 1.91 2.52
CA ASP A 441 50.91 1.41 3.47
C ASP A 441 49.77 0.61 2.80
N LYS A 442 49.98 0.12 1.57
CA LYS A 442 48.96 -0.54 0.73
C LYS A 442 47.76 0.36 0.38
N VAL A 443 47.92 1.68 0.53
CA VAL A 443 46.94 2.66 0.08
C VAL A 443 47.07 2.81 -1.43
N LEU A 444 46.01 2.48 -2.16
CA LEU A 444 45.93 2.61 -3.61
C LEU A 444 45.37 3.96 -3.99
N ARG A 445 46.18 4.72 -4.74
CA ARG A 445 45.76 5.96 -5.37
C ARG A 445 45.38 5.66 -6.81
N LEU A 446 44.09 5.80 -7.14
CA LEU A 446 43.59 5.61 -8.51
C LEU A 446 43.96 6.83 -9.34
N GLU A 447 44.67 6.62 -10.45
CA GLU A 447 45.26 7.71 -11.24
C GLU A 447 44.63 7.86 -12.61
N ARG A 448 44.28 6.76 -13.29
CA ARG A 448 43.76 6.79 -14.66
C ARG A 448 42.71 5.71 -14.91
N TYR A 449 41.86 5.95 -15.89
CA TYR A 449 40.94 4.94 -16.42
C TYR A 449 41.59 4.12 -17.54
N GLN A 450 41.17 2.87 -17.66
CA GLN A 450 41.60 1.94 -18.70
C GLN A 450 40.39 1.18 -19.26
N HIS A 451 40.31 1.12 -20.58
CA HIS A 451 39.19 0.49 -21.30
C HIS A 451 39.48 -0.95 -21.74
N ASP A 452 40.75 -1.38 -21.67
CA ASP A 452 41.16 -2.76 -21.93
C ASP A 452 41.66 -3.44 -20.64
N GLY A 453 41.42 -4.74 -20.50
CA GLY A 453 41.87 -5.52 -19.33
C GLY A 453 43.36 -5.87 -19.40
N LYS A 454 44.21 -5.05 -20.03
CA LYS A 454 45.64 -5.35 -20.16
C LYS A 454 46.30 -5.30 -18.79
N ALA A 455 47.27 -6.19 -18.59
CA ALA A 455 47.97 -6.30 -17.32
C ALA A 455 48.62 -4.96 -16.92
N PRO A 456 48.50 -4.54 -15.65
CA PRO A 456 49.09 -3.31 -15.15
C PRO A 456 50.63 -3.39 -15.16
N GLY A 457 51.31 -2.24 -15.16
CA GLY A 457 52.77 -2.16 -15.07
C GLY A 457 53.32 -2.61 -13.70
N ASN A 458 54.65 -2.69 -13.57
CA ASN A 458 55.28 -3.09 -12.31
C ASN A 458 54.90 -2.14 -11.15
N GLY A 459 54.23 -2.68 -10.12
CA GLY A 459 53.77 -1.92 -8.94
C GLY A 459 52.40 -1.25 -9.10
N GLU A 460 51.73 -1.43 -10.23
CA GLU A 460 50.37 -0.94 -10.49
C GLU A 460 49.33 -2.03 -10.17
N VAL A 461 48.17 -1.62 -9.67
CA VAL A 461 47.02 -2.50 -9.40
C VAL A 461 45.86 -2.09 -10.29
N LEU A 462 45.32 -3.06 -11.02
CA LEU A 462 44.12 -2.90 -11.84
C LEU A 462 42.89 -3.20 -10.99
N VAL A 463 41.88 -2.34 -11.06
CA VAL A 463 40.61 -2.55 -10.36
C VAL A 463 39.43 -2.30 -11.30
N LYS A 464 38.50 -3.24 -11.36
CA LYS A 464 37.30 -3.16 -12.19
C LYS A 464 36.29 -2.22 -11.55
N LEU A 465 35.77 -1.29 -12.35
CA LEU A 465 34.66 -0.43 -11.98
C LEU A 465 33.34 -1.00 -12.52
N GLU A 466 32.29 -0.82 -11.73
CA GLU A 466 30.92 -1.18 -12.08
C GLU A 466 30.10 0.10 -12.25
N ARG A 467 29.14 0.08 -13.17
CA ARG A 467 28.26 1.23 -13.43
C ARG A 467 26.97 1.07 -12.63
N ASP A 468 26.58 2.12 -11.92
CA ASP A 468 25.30 2.24 -11.23
C ASP A 468 24.60 3.53 -11.68
N GLY A 469 23.64 3.40 -12.60
CA GLY A 469 23.04 4.52 -13.31
C GLY A 469 24.09 5.35 -14.08
N TRP A 470 24.33 6.57 -13.60
CA TRP A 470 25.27 7.55 -14.16
C TRP A 470 26.64 7.59 -13.47
N ARG A 471 26.87 6.73 -12.45
CA ARG A 471 28.06 6.81 -11.61
C ARG A 471 28.86 5.51 -11.69
N TRP A 472 30.17 5.65 -11.79
CA TRP A 472 31.11 4.55 -11.65
C TRP A 472 31.35 4.28 -10.15
N LYS A 473 31.34 3.01 -9.76
CA LYS A 473 31.62 2.56 -8.40
C LYS A 473 32.64 1.43 -8.37
N LEU A 474 33.39 1.33 -7.28
CA LEU A 474 34.35 0.26 -7.05
C LEU A 474 33.71 -0.82 -6.17
N ALA A 475 33.30 -1.94 -6.78
CA ALA A 475 32.61 -3.07 -6.14
C ALA A 475 31.25 -2.76 -5.51
N THR A 476 31.16 -1.83 -4.56
CA THR A 476 29.92 -1.40 -3.91
C THR A 476 30.00 0.07 -3.53
N ASP A 477 28.86 0.74 -3.49
CA ASP A 477 28.67 2.13 -3.05
C ASP A 477 28.02 2.21 -1.67
N ALA A 478 27.85 1.10 -0.97
CA ALA A 478 27.28 1.04 0.37
C ALA A 478 27.96 0.00 1.27
N TRP A 479 28.08 0.34 2.56
CA TRP A 479 28.44 -0.57 3.64
C TRP A 479 27.27 -0.71 4.62
N PHE A 480 26.69 -1.90 4.71
CA PHE A 480 25.57 -2.19 5.61
C PHE A 480 26.08 -2.62 6.98
N PHE A 481 25.49 -2.08 8.04
CA PHE A 481 25.84 -2.45 9.42
C PHE A 481 24.60 -2.57 10.29
N LYS A 482 24.79 -3.17 11.47
CA LYS A 482 23.72 -3.30 12.46
C LYS A 482 23.23 -1.92 12.88
N GLU A 483 21.90 -1.77 12.93
CA GLU A 483 21.23 -0.57 13.44
C GLU A 483 21.83 -0.11 14.78
N GLY A 484 22.15 1.17 14.89
CA GLY A 484 22.81 1.78 16.05
C GLY A 484 24.34 1.80 16.01
N ALA A 485 24.98 1.15 15.03
CA ALA A 485 26.44 1.19 14.88
C ALA A 485 26.96 2.38 14.04
N ALA A 486 26.10 3.31 13.63
CA ALA A 486 26.45 4.41 12.73
C ALA A 486 27.65 5.26 13.21
N ARG A 487 27.67 5.65 14.50
CA ARG A 487 28.75 6.47 15.10
C ARG A 487 30.13 5.81 15.01
N LYS A 488 30.17 4.48 14.93
CA LYS A 488 31.41 3.72 14.78
C LYS A 488 31.97 3.88 13.37
N TYR A 489 31.11 3.73 12.35
CA TYR A 489 31.49 3.75 10.94
C TYR A 489 31.61 5.15 10.35
N GLU A 490 31.02 6.17 10.98
CA GLU A 490 31.17 7.59 10.60
C GLU A 490 32.65 8.06 10.58
N LYS A 491 33.52 7.41 11.35
CA LYS A 491 34.96 7.68 11.39
C LYS A 491 35.74 7.09 10.22
N ALA A 492 35.12 6.29 9.35
CA ALA A 492 35.80 5.64 8.25
C ALA A 492 36.43 6.65 7.29
N ARG A 493 37.68 6.38 6.88
CA ARG A 493 38.43 7.15 5.88
C ARG A 493 38.93 6.29 4.73
N TYR A 494 39.03 4.97 4.94
CA TYR A 494 39.44 4.04 3.89
C TYR A 494 38.50 2.84 3.83
N GLY A 495 38.23 2.36 2.62
CA GLY A 495 37.66 1.04 2.39
C GLY A 495 38.77 0.01 2.23
N GLU A 496 38.65 -1.12 2.92
CA GLU A 496 39.53 -2.28 2.76
C GLU A 496 38.98 -3.21 1.68
N TYR A 497 39.73 -3.38 0.61
CA TYR A 497 39.35 -4.21 -0.53
C TYR A 497 40.29 -5.40 -0.70
N ARG A 498 39.73 -6.52 -1.17
CA ARG A 498 40.46 -7.68 -1.69
C ARG A 498 40.35 -7.67 -3.20
N VAL A 499 41.48 -7.60 -3.90
CA VAL A 499 41.51 -7.44 -5.36
C VAL A 499 42.00 -8.73 -6.02
N ALA A 500 41.20 -9.30 -6.93
CA ALA A 500 41.59 -10.46 -7.72
C ALA A 500 42.52 -10.04 -8.88
N PRO A 501 43.33 -10.95 -9.46
CA PRO A 501 44.13 -10.66 -10.65
C PRO A 501 43.33 -10.13 -11.84
N SER A 502 42.06 -10.53 -11.95
CA SER A 502 41.09 -10.01 -12.94
C SER A 502 40.68 -8.53 -12.73
N GLY A 503 41.16 -7.88 -11.67
CA GLY A 503 40.72 -6.56 -11.23
C GLY A 503 39.42 -6.54 -10.42
N ARG A 504 38.70 -7.66 -10.30
CA ARG A 504 37.51 -7.74 -9.44
C ARG A 504 37.89 -7.43 -7.98
N ALA A 505 37.33 -6.37 -7.43
CA ALA A 505 37.47 -6.02 -6.02
C ALA A 505 36.27 -6.49 -5.19
N LEU A 506 36.51 -6.76 -3.92
CA LEU A 506 35.49 -7.01 -2.92
C LEU A 506 35.81 -6.18 -1.68
N LEU A 507 34.87 -5.34 -1.26
CA LEU A 507 34.97 -4.58 -0.01
C LEU A 507 34.76 -5.54 1.17
N VAL A 508 35.72 -5.60 2.09
CA VAL A 508 35.69 -6.51 3.25
C VAL A 508 35.65 -5.79 4.60
N GLY A 509 35.96 -4.49 4.63
CA GLY A 509 35.94 -3.71 5.87
C GLY A 509 36.09 -2.21 5.65
N LEU A 510 35.87 -1.45 6.71
CA LEU A 510 36.13 -0.01 6.77
C LEU A 510 37.23 0.27 7.80
N ARG A 511 38.13 1.20 7.45
CA ARG A 511 39.25 1.60 8.29
C ARG A 511 39.18 3.09 8.64
N GLY A 512 39.64 3.43 9.84
CA GLY A 512 39.76 4.80 10.30
C GLY A 512 40.97 5.53 9.71
N PRO A 513 41.29 6.75 10.18
CA PRO A 513 42.37 7.57 9.67
C PRO A 513 43.75 6.91 9.73
N ASP A 514 43.99 6.06 10.73
CA ASP A 514 45.28 5.41 10.99
C ASP A 514 45.30 3.94 10.47
N LEU A 515 44.40 3.61 9.54
CA LEU A 515 44.16 2.26 9.00
C LEU A 515 43.71 1.22 10.05
N GLU A 516 43.25 1.67 11.21
CA GLU A 516 42.69 0.84 12.26
C GLU A 516 41.33 0.24 11.85
N PRO A 517 41.03 -1.02 12.22
CA PRO A 517 39.74 -1.64 11.92
C PRO A 517 38.62 -0.94 12.67
N LEU A 518 37.51 -0.65 11.98
CA LEU A 518 36.26 -0.19 12.58
C LEU A 518 35.37 -1.38 12.90
#